data_AF-A0A3P7PH24-F1
#
_entry.id   AF-A0A3P7PH24-F1
#
_cell.length_a   1.000
_cell.length_b   1.000
_cell.length_c   1.000
_cell.angle_alpha   90.00
_cell.angle_beta   90.00
_cell.angle_gamma   90.00
#
_symmetry.space_group_name_H-M   'P 1'
#
loop_
_entity.id
_entity.type
_entity.pdbx_description
1 polymer ?
#
loop_
_entity_poly.entity_id
_entity_poly.type
_entity_poly.pdbx_seq_one_letter_code
_entity_poly.pdbx_strand_id
1 'polypeptide(L)'
;MDERNELFRKYKYYYPTVRPAEPQNRVANTNGSFFALNGNLQIRSTLPSTNEKSYTCSYTYTWNLFKEHLYLDFFLIINFNDDRLILRELKYRFQIPPEFRPWVPNISTIPNYPFQISNFLDPRNGEIIMLNK
;
A
#
# COMPACT_ATOMS: atom_id res chain seq x y z
N MET A 1 -8.96 -29.35 0.50
CA MET A 1 -7.70 -28.87 -0.09
C MET A 1 -7.07 -27.94 0.91
N ASP A 2 -5.77 -28.08 1.18
CA ASP A 2 -5.08 -27.22 2.13
C ASP A 2 -4.62 -25.94 1.41
N GLU A 3 -5.10 -24.79 1.87
CA GLU A 3 -4.76 -23.45 1.32
C GLU A 3 -3.25 -23.26 1.21
N ARG A 4 -2.52 -23.79 2.19
CA ARG A 4 -1.06 -23.67 2.25
C ARG A 4 -0.37 -24.42 1.12
N ASN A 5 -0.85 -25.62 0.77
CA ASN A 5 -0.29 -26.41 -0.32
C ASN A 5 -0.51 -25.76 -1.68
N GLU A 6 -1.66 -25.14 -1.87
CA GLU A 6 -1.98 -24.39 -3.10
C GLU A 6 -1.10 -23.15 -3.26
N LEU A 7 -0.85 -22.42 -2.17
CA LEU A 7 0.10 -21.32 -2.15
C LEU A 7 1.52 -21.79 -2.46
N PHE A 8 2.02 -22.86 -1.83
CA PHE A 8 3.34 -23.42 -2.14
C PHE A 8 3.50 -23.77 -3.63
N ARG A 9 2.46 -24.37 -4.23
CA ARG A 9 2.45 -24.70 -5.66
C ARG A 9 2.56 -23.46 -6.54
N LYS A 10 1.80 -22.41 -6.24
CA LYS A 10 1.84 -21.14 -7.01
C LYS A 10 3.13 -20.39 -6.81
N TYR A 11 3.62 -20.32 -5.58
CA TYR A 11 4.82 -19.54 -5.25
C TYR A 11 6.12 -20.17 -5.73
N LYS A 12 6.13 -21.46 -6.11
CA LYS A 12 7.30 -22.16 -6.67
C LYS A 12 7.96 -21.41 -7.84
N TYR A 13 7.18 -20.71 -8.66
CA TYR A 13 7.67 -19.94 -9.81
C TYR A 13 7.23 -18.47 -9.77
N TYR A 14 6.77 -18.00 -8.62
CA TYR A 14 6.35 -16.62 -8.44
C TYR A 14 7.54 -15.75 -8.04
N TYR A 15 7.80 -14.70 -8.81
CA TYR A 15 8.86 -13.74 -8.53
C TYR A 15 8.25 -12.41 -8.05
N PRO A 16 8.36 -12.08 -6.75
CA PRO A 16 7.79 -10.84 -6.19
C PRO A 16 8.49 -9.57 -6.70
N THR A 17 9.63 -9.69 -7.36
CA THR A 17 10.34 -8.57 -8.00
C THR A 17 9.71 -8.16 -9.33
N VAL A 18 8.85 -9.01 -9.92
CA VAL A 18 8.22 -8.77 -11.23
C VAL A 18 6.79 -8.28 -11.02
N ARG A 19 6.54 -7.05 -11.47
CA ARG A 19 5.21 -6.42 -11.44
C ARG A 19 4.19 -7.26 -12.23
N PRO A 20 2.95 -7.43 -11.73
CA PRO A 20 1.89 -8.10 -12.46
C PRO A 20 1.63 -7.44 -13.82
N ALA A 21 1.34 -8.24 -14.84
CA ALA A 21 1.12 -7.75 -16.20
C ALA A 21 -0.36 -7.56 -16.56
N GLU A 22 -1.26 -7.86 -15.62
CA GLU A 22 -2.72 -7.87 -15.82
C GLU A 22 -3.22 -6.57 -16.49
N PRO A 23 -3.96 -6.66 -17.62
CA PRO A 23 -4.45 -5.49 -18.34
C PRO A 23 -5.27 -4.51 -17.50
N GLN A 24 -6.00 -5.00 -16.49
CA GLN A 24 -6.82 -4.17 -15.60
C GLN A 24 -5.98 -3.20 -14.76
N ASN A 25 -4.71 -3.51 -14.51
CA ASN A 25 -3.80 -2.62 -13.82
C ASN A 25 -3.10 -1.64 -14.77
N ARG A 26 -3.56 -1.47 -16.02
CA ARG A 26 -2.91 -0.59 -16.99
C ARG A 26 -3.84 0.54 -17.41
N VAL A 27 -3.31 1.75 -17.39
CA VAL A 27 -3.95 2.93 -17.98
C VAL A 27 -3.08 3.38 -19.14
N ALA A 28 -3.65 3.41 -20.34
CA ALA A 28 -3.00 3.90 -21.54
C ALA A 28 -3.54 5.28 -21.91
N ASN A 29 -2.66 6.26 -22.08
CA ASN A 29 -2.98 7.58 -22.59
C ASN A 29 -1.98 7.98 -23.69
N THR A 30 -2.08 9.20 -24.22
CA THR A 30 -1.16 9.72 -25.25
C THR A 30 0.31 9.74 -24.80
N ASN A 31 0.58 9.72 -23.49
CA ASN A 31 1.92 9.79 -22.92
C ASN A 31 2.53 8.39 -22.65
N GLY A 32 1.77 7.30 -22.86
CA GLY A 32 2.24 5.93 -22.68
C GLY A 32 1.29 5.04 -21.89
N SER A 33 1.79 3.86 -21.52
CA SER A 33 1.08 2.90 -20.67
C SER A 33 1.69 2.91 -19.27
N PHE A 34 0.86 3.19 -18.26
CA PHE A 34 1.25 3.25 -16.85
C PHE A 34 0.56 2.15 -16.06
N PHE A 35 1.17 1.73 -14.96
CA PHE A 35 0.52 0.82 -14.02
C PHE A 35 -0.40 1.63 -13.09
N ALA A 36 -1.70 1.37 -13.16
CA ALA A 36 -2.69 1.96 -12.28
C ALA A 36 -2.62 1.32 -10.89
N LEU A 37 -2.37 2.16 -9.89
CA LEU A 37 -2.54 1.79 -8.49
C LEU A 37 -3.81 2.46 -7.98
N ASN A 38 -4.84 1.65 -7.72
CA ASN A 38 -6.09 2.15 -7.16
C ASN A 38 -5.94 2.20 -5.64
N GLY A 39 -5.74 3.42 -5.12
CA GLY A 39 -5.56 3.68 -3.70
C GLY A 39 -6.79 4.32 -3.05
N ASN A 40 -7.11 3.94 -1.82
CA ASN A 40 -8.06 4.60 -0.94
C ASN A 40 -7.36 5.02 0.36
N LEU A 41 -7.53 6.27 0.76
CA LEU A 41 -7.00 6.81 2.00
C LEU A 41 -8.15 7.00 3.00
N GLN A 42 -8.14 6.24 4.09
CA GLN A 42 -9.13 6.35 5.15
C GLN A 42 -8.51 7.02 6.37
N ILE A 43 -8.87 8.27 6.62
CA ILE A 43 -8.44 9.01 7.81
C ILE A 43 -9.25 8.55 9.02
N ARG A 44 -8.57 8.14 10.08
CA ARG A 44 -9.17 7.72 11.35
C ARG A 44 -9.23 8.86 12.36
N SER A 45 -8.16 9.63 12.47
CA SER A 45 -8.12 10.80 13.35
C SER A 45 -7.16 11.86 12.83
N THR A 46 -7.45 13.10 13.18
CA THR A 46 -6.60 14.25 12.92
C THR A 46 -6.35 14.97 14.24
N LEU A 47 -5.09 15.29 14.53
CA LEU A 47 -4.72 16.05 15.71
C LEU A 47 -3.89 17.25 15.24
N PRO A 48 -4.30 18.49 15.57
CA PRO A 48 -3.47 19.64 15.27
C PRO A 48 -2.17 19.52 16.06
N SER A 49 -1.04 19.83 15.43
CA SER A 49 0.20 20.03 16.16
C SER A 49 0.07 21.31 16.97
N THR A 50 -0.38 21.19 18.22
CA THR A 50 -0.34 22.31 19.16
C THR A 50 1.12 22.61 19.46
N ASN A 51 1.62 23.70 18.91
CA ASN A 51 2.97 24.19 19.14
C ASN A 51 3.12 24.65 20.60
N GLU A 52 3.37 23.74 21.53
CA GLU A 52 3.80 24.07 22.91
C GLU A 52 5.32 24.38 23.00
N LYS A 53 6.01 24.57 21.88
CA LYS A 53 7.40 25.04 21.87
C LYS A 53 7.46 26.49 21.39
N SER A 54 7.37 27.42 22.33
CA SER A 54 7.73 28.82 22.12
C SER A 54 9.24 28.91 21.86
N TYR A 55 9.63 29.30 20.65
CA TYR A 55 11.01 29.73 20.38
C TYR A 55 11.09 31.24 20.66
N THR A 56 11.84 31.66 21.67
CA THR A 56 12.23 33.06 21.83
C THR A 56 13.34 33.40 20.83
N CYS A 57 13.07 34.28 19.87
CA CYS A 57 14.11 34.88 19.03
C CYS A 57 14.22 36.39 19.28
N SER A 58 15.45 36.86 19.44
CA SER A 58 15.81 38.29 19.45
C SER A 58 15.82 38.82 18.01
N TYR A 59 15.28 40.03 17.81
CA TYR A 59 14.88 40.63 16.53
C TYR A 59 15.94 40.67 15.40
N THR A 60 15.58 40.16 14.21
CA THR A 60 15.83 40.75 12.87
C THR A 60 14.99 39.98 11.84
N TYR A 61 13.96 40.60 11.24
CA TYR A 61 12.99 40.05 10.25
C TYR A 61 12.87 38.52 10.17
N THR A 62 12.00 37.93 11.01
CA THR A 62 11.74 36.49 11.06
C THR A 62 10.44 36.18 10.32
N TRP A 63 10.50 35.57 9.12
CA TRP A 63 9.31 34.90 8.58
C TRP A 63 9.04 33.70 9.48
N ASN A 64 8.10 33.83 10.40
CA ASN A 64 7.56 32.71 11.16
C ASN A 64 6.84 31.78 10.19
N LEU A 65 7.57 30.86 9.56
CA LEU A 65 6.97 29.62 9.08
C LEU A 65 6.54 28.85 10.33
N PHE A 66 5.36 29.19 10.86
CA PHE A 66 4.64 28.31 11.74
C PHE A 66 4.49 27.00 10.97
N LYS A 67 5.31 26.00 11.31
CA LYS A 67 5.11 24.66 10.77
C LYS A 67 3.89 24.10 11.50
N GLU A 68 2.73 24.41 10.97
CA GLU A 68 1.49 23.74 11.33
C GLU A 68 1.59 22.31 10.81
N HIS A 69 2.05 21.41 11.67
CA HIS A 69 1.99 19.99 11.39
C HIS A 69 0.58 19.48 11.73
N LEU A 70 0.06 18.56 10.92
CA LEU A 70 -1.15 17.83 11.21
C LEU A 70 -0.77 16.37 11.46
N TYR A 71 -1.04 15.86 12.64
CA TYR A 71 -0.88 14.45 12.92
C TYR A 71 -2.10 13.71 12.36
N LEU A 72 -1.84 12.69 11.54
CA LEU A 72 -2.87 11.88 10.89
C LEU A 72 -2.70 10.42 11.33
N ASP A 73 -3.77 9.83 11.84
CA ASP A 73 -3.93 8.38 11.90
C ASP A 73 -4.77 7.97 10.69
N PHE A 74 -4.25 7.11 9.82
CA PHE A 74 -4.93 6.74 8.57
C PHE A 74 -4.58 5.31 8.12
N PHE A 75 -5.46 4.74 7.29
CA PHE A 75 -5.16 3.55 6.50
C PHE A 75 -4.98 3.92 5.04
N LEU A 76 -3.92 3.42 4.41
CA LEU A 76 -3.74 3.47 2.96
C LEU A 76 -3.97 2.07 2.38
N ILE A 77 -5.08 1.94 1.65
CA ILE A 77 -5.52 0.69 1.02
C ILE A 77 -5.20 0.78 -0.46
N ILE A 78 -4.45 -0.17 -1.00
CA ILE A 78 -4.11 -0.22 -2.43
C ILE A 78 -4.51 -1.57 -3.00
N ASN A 79 -5.21 -1.53 -4.13
CA ASN A 79 -5.71 -2.73 -4.79
C ASN A 79 -5.12 -2.84 -6.20
N PHE A 80 -4.74 -4.05 -6.57
CA PHE A 80 -4.31 -4.41 -7.91
C PHE A 80 -4.52 -5.91 -8.15
N ASN A 81 -4.57 -6.33 -9.41
CA ASN A 81 -4.77 -7.73 -9.77
C ASN A 81 -3.44 -8.43 -10.11
N ASP A 82 -3.30 -9.69 -9.72
CA ASP A 82 -2.20 -10.55 -10.12
C ASP A 82 -2.74 -11.90 -10.59
N ASP A 83 -2.87 -12.04 -11.90
CA ASP A 83 -3.37 -13.23 -12.59
C ASP A 83 -2.59 -14.50 -12.22
N ARG A 84 -1.30 -14.35 -11.90
CA ARG A 84 -0.43 -15.45 -11.43
C ARG A 84 -0.95 -16.06 -10.12
N LEU A 85 -1.58 -15.26 -9.27
CA LEU A 85 -2.11 -15.66 -7.96
C LEU A 85 -3.59 -16.10 -7.99
N ILE A 86 -4.19 -16.30 -9.16
CA ILE A 86 -5.51 -16.92 -9.26
C ILE A 86 -5.42 -18.39 -8.83
N LEU A 87 -6.15 -18.72 -7.78
CA LEU A 87 -6.23 -20.03 -7.10
C LEU A 87 -7.68 -20.53 -7.16
N ARG A 88 -8.07 -21.15 -8.28
CA ARG A 88 -9.46 -21.52 -8.60
C ARG A 88 -10.14 -22.42 -7.56
N GLU A 89 -9.35 -23.16 -6.78
CA GLU A 89 -9.84 -24.09 -5.76
C GLU A 89 -10.22 -23.40 -4.44
N LEU A 90 -9.72 -22.18 -4.21
CA LEU A 90 -10.02 -21.40 -3.02
C LEU A 90 -11.13 -20.39 -3.32
N LYS A 91 -12.07 -20.26 -2.39
CA LYS A 91 -13.31 -19.48 -2.61
C LYS A 91 -13.33 -18.14 -1.89
N TYR A 92 -12.66 -18.03 -0.74
CA TYR A 92 -12.76 -16.88 0.14
C TYR A 92 -11.46 -16.10 0.14
N ARG A 93 -11.58 -14.78 0.35
CA ARG A 93 -10.43 -13.91 0.58
C ARG A 93 -9.75 -14.33 1.88
N PHE A 94 -8.42 -14.40 1.85
CA PHE A 94 -7.61 -14.68 3.03
C PHE A 94 -6.42 -13.72 3.12
N GLN A 95 -5.89 -13.57 4.33
CA GLN A 95 -4.64 -12.86 4.54
C GLN A 95 -3.49 -13.74 4.06
N ILE A 96 -2.62 -13.22 3.19
CA ILE A 96 -1.48 -13.96 2.69
C ILE A 96 -0.52 -14.24 3.86
N PRO A 97 -0.18 -15.51 4.15
CA PRO A 97 0.77 -15.85 5.21
C PRO A 97 2.15 -15.20 4.99
N PRO A 98 2.88 -14.82 6.06
CA PRO A 98 4.12 -14.05 5.95
C PRO A 98 5.26 -14.77 5.20
N GLU A 99 5.21 -16.10 5.08
CA GLU A 99 6.13 -16.88 4.26
C GLU A 99 5.96 -16.62 2.75
N PHE A 100 4.81 -16.12 2.31
CA PHE A 100 4.51 -15.82 0.92
C PHE A 100 4.48 -14.30 0.71
N ARG A 101 5.32 -13.82 -0.22
CA ARG A 101 5.44 -12.38 -0.50
C ARG A 101 4.90 -12.08 -1.90
N PRO A 102 3.74 -11.42 -2.07
CA PRO A 102 3.33 -10.94 -3.38
C PRO A 102 4.26 -9.80 -3.86
N TRP A 103 4.21 -9.46 -5.13
CA TRP A 103 4.69 -8.17 -5.61
C TRP A 103 3.88 -7.07 -4.92
N VAL A 104 4.56 -6.03 -4.45
CA VAL A 104 3.94 -4.84 -3.87
C VAL A 104 4.61 -3.59 -4.43
N PRO A 105 3.88 -2.48 -4.63
CA PRO A 105 4.50 -1.22 -5.00
C PRO A 105 5.41 -0.70 -3.89
N ASN A 106 6.49 -0.02 -4.27
CA ASN A 106 7.32 0.70 -3.30
C ASN A 106 6.63 2.03 -2.95
N ILE A 107 6.22 2.18 -1.69
CA ILE A 107 5.52 3.36 -1.19
C ILE A 107 6.41 3.99 -0.12
N SER A 108 6.63 5.29 -0.24
CA SER A 108 7.34 6.09 0.75
C SER A 108 6.57 7.38 1.03
N THR A 109 6.72 7.92 2.23
CA THR A 109 6.19 9.22 2.62
C THR A 109 7.32 10.20 2.90
N ILE A 110 7.00 11.50 2.82
CA ILE A 110 7.89 12.57 3.26
C ILE A 110 7.09 13.44 4.25
N PRO A 111 7.45 13.47 5.54
CA PRO A 111 8.55 12.73 6.20
C PRO A 111 8.34 11.21 6.18
N ASN A 112 9.42 10.45 6.28
CA ASN A 112 9.37 8.98 6.25
C ASN A 112 8.59 8.44 7.47
N TYR A 113 7.62 7.58 7.23
CA TYR A 113 6.79 6.95 8.24
C TYR A 113 6.78 5.43 8.03
N PRO A 114 7.07 4.62 9.06
CA PRO A 114 7.06 3.17 8.93
C PRO A 114 5.63 2.63 8.92
N PHE A 115 5.20 2.03 7.82
CA PHE A 115 3.89 1.35 7.73
C PHE A 115 3.95 -0.10 8.18
N GLN A 116 2.89 -0.56 8.84
CA GLN A 116 2.59 -1.98 8.96
C GLN A 116 1.78 -2.44 7.75
N ILE A 117 2.32 -3.37 6.98
CA ILE A 117 1.71 -3.85 5.73
C ILE A 117 1.03 -5.20 5.98
N SER A 118 -0.25 -5.31 5.62
CA SER A 118 -0.98 -6.57 5.53
C SER A 118 -1.50 -6.78 4.11
N ASN A 119 -1.27 -7.96 3.53
CA ASN A 119 -1.73 -8.29 2.19
C ASN A 119 -2.85 -9.34 2.26
N PHE A 120 -3.93 -9.08 1.56
CA PHE A 120 -5.04 -10.02 1.39
C PHE A 120 -5.17 -10.40 -0.08
N LEU A 121 -5.52 -11.64 -0.35
CA LEU A 121 -5.74 -12.16 -1.70
C LEU A 121 -7.19 -12.62 -1.84
N ASP A 122 -7.90 -12.15 -2.86
CA ASP A 122 -9.07 -12.86 -3.36
C ASP A 122 -8.60 -13.87 -4.43
N PRO A 123 -8.61 -15.18 -4.09
CA PRO A 123 -8.05 -16.21 -4.96
C PRO A 123 -8.83 -16.40 -6.27
N ARG A 124 -10.07 -15.92 -6.35
CA ARG A 124 -10.94 -16.17 -7.51
C ARG A 124 -10.57 -15.31 -8.71
N ASN A 125 -10.13 -14.07 -8.45
CA ASN A 125 -9.80 -13.07 -9.46
C ASN A 125 -8.36 -12.55 -9.36
N GLY A 126 -7.59 -13.01 -8.36
CA GLY A 126 -6.21 -12.59 -8.16
C GLY A 126 -6.09 -11.17 -7.60
N GLU A 127 -7.17 -10.59 -7.08
CA GLU A 127 -7.11 -9.26 -6.45
C GLU A 127 -6.26 -9.31 -5.18
N ILE A 128 -5.23 -8.47 -5.12
CA ILE A 128 -4.43 -8.24 -3.94
C ILE A 128 -4.85 -6.91 -3.33
N ILE A 129 -5.14 -6.93 -2.03
CA ILE A 129 -5.43 -5.74 -1.22
C ILE A 129 -4.28 -5.56 -0.25
N MET A 130 -3.51 -4.49 -0.46
CA MET A 130 -2.44 -4.05 0.41
C MET A 130 -2.99 -3.00 1.38
N LEU A 131 -2.98 -3.33 2.67
CA LEU A 131 -3.41 -2.43 3.74
C LEU A 131 -2.17 -1.94 4.50
N ASN A 132 -1.91 -0.64 4.41
CA ASN A 132 -0.87 0.06 5.16
C ASN A 132 -1.52 0.74 6.36
N LYS A 133 -1.03 0.42 7.56
CA LYS A 133 -1.48 0.99 8.84
C LYS A 133 -0.33 1.69 9.55
#